data_AF-Q16GV9-F1
#
_entry.id   AF-Q16GV9-F1
#
_cell.length_a   1.000
_cell.length_b   1.000
_cell.length_c   1.000
_cell.angle_alpha   90.00
_cell.angle_beta   90.00
_cell.angle_gamma   90.00
#
_symmetry.space_group_name_H-M   'P 1'
#
loop_
_entity.id
_entity.type
_entity.pdbx_description
1 polymer ?
#
loop_
_entity_poly.entity_id
_entity_poly.type
_entity_poly.pdbx_seq_one_letter_code
_entity_poly.pdbx_strand_id
1 'polypeptide(L)'
;MENPGSLPFLLVTANVGSVFEDPSRLLNIWIQEFLSNVASRRPAFIALHLQEVGGKTYEKSMEYVQEFIKNLCESAELADYNRIRVYLDEDYNSAEHFTALGNLYFAIRTIDSLQMWNFLTHEWETVEGKNIHTGNIESVASKEKAKFPQQFFPECKWSRKGFLRTRWSLNGSVFDLVNIHLFHDASNLAACEEYPSVYCKSRRRALVHTLERFHQDSVNQAVPYFVFGDFNFRCDTEGVVKV
;
A
#
# COMPACT_ATOMS: atom_id res chain seq x y z
N MET A 1 -20.55 -17.18 13.93
CA MET A 1 -21.35 -17.54 12.74
C MET A 1 -21.25 -16.38 11.78
N GLU A 2 -20.63 -16.59 10.62
CA GLU A 2 -20.51 -15.56 9.59
C GLU A 2 -21.89 -15.25 9.01
N ASN A 3 -22.17 -13.97 8.81
CA ASN A 3 -23.45 -13.49 8.30
C ASN A 3 -23.49 -13.82 6.80
N PRO A 4 -24.51 -14.53 6.26
CA PRO A 4 -24.52 -15.01 4.87
C PRO A 4 -24.42 -13.91 3.79
N GLY A 5 -24.53 -12.63 4.17
CA GLY A 5 -24.36 -11.47 3.29
C GLY A 5 -23.05 -10.68 3.49
N SER A 6 -22.14 -11.09 4.37
CA SER A 6 -20.85 -10.38 4.55
C SER A 6 -19.81 -10.88 3.56
N LEU A 7 -19.24 -9.98 2.76
CA LEU A 7 -18.12 -10.27 1.87
C LEU A 7 -16.80 -10.25 2.67
N PRO A 8 -16.05 -11.36 2.74
CA PRO A 8 -14.80 -11.40 3.50
C PRO A 8 -13.70 -10.61 2.78
N PHE A 9 -13.00 -9.76 3.53
CA PHE A 9 -11.87 -8.96 3.01
C PHE A 9 -10.56 -9.49 3.58
N LEU A 10 -9.50 -9.42 2.77
CA LEU A 10 -8.13 -9.65 3.21
C LEU A 10 -7.30 -8.39 2.93
N LEU A 11 -6.95 -7.67 3.99
CA LEU A 11 -6.09 -6.49 3.93
C LEU A 11 -4.69 -6.87 4.40
N VAL A 12 -3.70 -6.77 3.52
CA VAL A 12 -2.31 -7.15 3.80
C VAL A 12 -1.41 -5.95 3.53
N THR A 13 -0.51 -5.66 4.47
CA THR A 13 0.59 -4.74 4.22
C THR A 13 1.93 -5.43 4.40
N ALA A 14 2.90 -5.12 3.55
CA ALA A 14 4.26 -5.61 3.66
C ALA A 14 5.26 -4.59 3.12
N ASN A 15 6.27 -4.24 3.94
CA ASN A 15 7.48 -3.64 3.43
C ASN A 15 8.32 -4.75 2.80
N VAL A 16 8.49 -4.69 1.48
CA VAL A 16 9.10 -5.74 0.65
C VAL A 16 10.51 -5.40 0.19
N GLY A 17 11.12 -4.37 0.78
CA GLY A 17 12.46 -3.90 0.41
C GLY A 17 13.51 -5.02 0.47
N SER A 18 13.54 -5.80 1.57
CA SER A 18 14.44 -6.95 1.70
C SER A 18 14.02 -8.16 0.86
N VAL A 19 12.73 -8.31 0.57
CA VAL A 19 12.21 -9.43 -0.24
C VAL A 19 12.79 -9.35 -1.65
N PHE A 20 12.88 -8.14 -2.21
CA PHE A 20 13.49 -7.91 -3.52
C PHE A 20 15.03 -7.89 -3.51
N GLU A 21 15.68 -7.87 -2.35
CA GLU A 21 17.15 -7.97 -2.22
C GLU A 21 17.63 -9.45 -2.28
N ASP A 22 16.79 -10.44 -1.95
CA ASP A 22 17.07 -11.90 -2.08
C ASP A 22 15.89 -12.63 -2.78
N PRO A 23 15.68 -12.40 -4.08
CA PRO A 23 14.53 -12.94 -4.80
C PRO A 23 14.58 -14.47 -4.93
N SER A 24 15.77 -15.06 -4.95
CA SER A 24 15.94 -16.51 -5.09
C SER A 24 15.28 -17.30 -3.96
N ARG A 25 15.22 -16.72 -2.76
CA ARG A 25 14.73 -17.38 -1.55
C ARG A 25 13.57 -16.64 -0.91
N LEU A 26 13.71 -15.35 -0.61
CA LEU A 26 12.70 -14.61 0.16
C LEU A 26 11.43 -14.37 -0.65
N LEU A 27 11.56 -14.01 -1.94
CA LEU A 27 10.39 -13.75 -2.78
C LEU A 27 9.53 -15.00 -2.96
N ASN A 28 10.15 -16.16 -3.20
CA ASN A 28 9.45 -17.44 -3.33
C ASN A 28 8.68 -17.81 -2.06
N ILE A 29 9.34 -17.73 -0.89
CA ILE A 29 8.70 -18.01 0.41
C ILE A 29 7.54 -17.04 0.65
N TRP A 30 7.75 -15.75 0.38
CA TRP A 30 6.73 -14.73 0.59
C TRP A 30 5.49 -14.97 -0.27
N ILE A 31 5.67 -15.27 -1.57
CA ILE A 31 4.56 -15.59 -2.48
C ILE A 31 3.81 -16.83 -1.99
N GLN A 32 4.53 -17.90 -1.63
CA GLN A 32 3.91 -19.14 -1.17
C GLN A 32 3.07 -18.94 0.09
N GLU A 33 3.60 -18.21 1.09
CA GLU A 33 2.87 -17.91 2.33
C GLU A 33 1.64 -17.03 2.07
N PHE A 34 1.76 -16.03 1.20
CA PHE A 34 0.65 -15.18 0.81
C PHE A 34 -0.47 -15.98 0.13
N LEU A 35 -0.12 -16.76 -0.90
CA LEU A 35 -1.08 -17.58 -1.66
C LEU A 35 -1.73 -18.65 -0.80
N SER A 36 -0.97 -19.31 0.09
CA SER A 36 -1.49 -20.27 1.07
C SER A 36 -2.55 -19.63 1.98
N ASN A 37 -2.30 -18.41 2.46
CA ASN A 37 -3.29 -17.65 3.24
C ASN A 37 -4.54 -17.28 2.43
N VAL A 38 -4.38 -16.89 1.16
CA VAL A 38 -5.51 -16.60 0.26
C VAL A 38 -6.36 -17.86 0.04
N ALA A 39 -5.73 -19.00 -0.26
CA ALA A 39 -6.41 -20.27 -0.49
C ALA A 39 -7.17 -20.76 0.75
N SER A 40 -6.60 -20.56 1.94
CA SER A 40 -7.21 -20.93 3.21
C SER A 40 -8.41 -20.03 3.57
N ARG A 41 -8.26 -18.71 3.40
CA ARG A 41 -9.27 -17.72 3.84
C ARG A 41 -10.36 -17.45 2.81
N ARG A 42 -10.08 -17.68 1.52
CA ARG A 42 -10.98 -17.41 0.38
C ARG A 42 -11.69 -16.05 0.46
N PRO A 43 -10.94 -14.93 0.60
CA PRO A 43 -11.55 -13.61 0.65
C PRO A 43 -12.26 -13.27 -0.67
N ALA A 44 -13.32 -12.47 -0.60
CA ALA A 44 -13.97 -11.95 -1.80
C ALA A 44 -13.19 -10.78 -2.41
N PHE A 45 -12.52 -10.00 -1.55
CA PHE A 45 -11.72 -8.85 -1.94
C PHE A 45 -10.39 -8.85 -1.20
N ILE A 46 -9.29 -8.68 -1.94
CA ILE A 46 -7.93 -8.61 -1.40
C ILE A 46 -7.36 -7.22 -1.71
N ALA A 47 -6.77 -6.59 -0.70
CA ALA A 47 -5.92 -5.43 -0.86
C ALA A 47 -4.53 -5.74 -0.31
N LEU A 48 -3.53 -5.75 -1.18
CA LEU A 48 -2.14 -5.95 -0.85
C LEU A 48 -1.38 -4.64 -1.05
N HIS A 49 -0.99 -4.03 0.05
CA HIS A 49 -0.23 -2.79 0.11
C HIS A 49 1.25 -3.12 0.34
N LEU A 50 2.09 -2.68 -0.58
CA LEU A 50 3.52 -2.91 -0.58
C LEU A 50 4.25 -1.59 -0.37
N GLN A 51 5.31 -1.61 0.42
CA GLN A 51 6.26 -0.51 0.56
C GLN A 51 7.64 -0.97 0.12
N GLU A 52 8.44 -0.04 -0.41
CA GLU A 52 9.79 -0.35 -0.93
C GLU A 52 9.79 -1.37 -2.08
N VAL A 53 8.79 -1.25 -2.96
CA VAL A 53 8.78 -1.99 -4.22
C VAL A 53 10.06 -1.67 -5.02
N GLY A 54 10.70 -2.71 -5.55
CA GLY A 54 11.99 -2.59 -6.26
C GLY A 54 13.22 -2.46 -5.36
N GLY A 55 13.08 -2.63 -4.04
CA GLY A 55 14.20 -2.66 -3.10
C GLY A 55 15.02 -1.36 -3.07
N LYS A 56 16.32 -1.51 -2.79
CA LYS A 56 17.29 -0.40 -2.82
C LYS A 56 18.05 -0.29 -4.15
N THR A 57 18.00 -1.32 -5.00
CA THR A 57 18.74 -1.40 -6.27
C THR A 57 17.77 -1.57 -7.44
N TYR A 58 17.12 -0.47 -7.84
CA TYR A 58 15.96 -0.47 -8.73
C TYR A 58 16.20 -1.10 -10.11
N GLU A 59 17.32 -0.81 -10.75
CA GLU A 59 17.60 -1.24 -12.13
C GLU A 59 17.58 -2.76 -12.29
N LYS A 60 18.09 -3.50 -11.29
CA LYS A 60 18.08 -4.96 -11.28
C LYS A 60 16.78 -5.54 -10.73
N SER A 61 16.09 -4.77 -9.88
CA SER A 61 14.92 -5.26 -9.15
C SER A 61 13.64 -5.24 -9.99
N MET A 62 13.62 -4.47 -11.07
CA MET A 62 12.43 -4.32 -11.92
C MET A 62 11.98 -5.64 -12.53
N GLU A 63 12.90 -6.48 -12.98
CA GLU A 63 12.59 -7.81 -13.52
C GLU A 63 11.89 -8.69 -12.47
N TYR A 64 12.38 -8.66 -11.22
CA TYR A 64 11.78 -9.41 -10.12
C TYR A 64 10.40 -8.88 -9.71
N VAL A 65 10.16 -7.56 -9.83
CA VAL A 65 8.83 -6.99 -9.59
C VAL A 65 7.84 -7.47 -10.66
N GLN A 66 8.24 -7.47 -11.93
CA GLN A 66 7.38 -7.98 -13.01
C GLN A 66 7.10 -9.48 -12.86
N GLU A 67 8.12 -10.27 -12.52
CA GLU A 67 7.97 -11.70 -12.23
C GLU A 67 7.04 -11.93 -11.03
N PHE A 68 7.18 -11.15 -9.97
CA PHE A 68 6.31 -11.20 -8.80
C PHE A 68 4.84 -10.95 -9.15
N ILE A 69 4.54 -9.89 -9.91
CA ILE A 69 3.16 -9.59 -10.34
C ILE A 69 2.61 -10.70 -11.24
N LYS A 70 3.44 -11.20 -12.15
CA LYS A 70 3.07 -12.32 -13.03
C LYS A 70 2.71 -13.56 -12.21
N ASN A 71 3.58 -13.97 -11.29
CA ASN A 71 3.39 -15.15 -10.44
C ASN A 71 2.11 -15.06 -9.61
N LEU A 72 1.80 -13.89 -9.05
CA LEU A 72 0.52 -13.70 -8.34
C LEU A 72 -0.68 -13.80 -9.31
N CYS A 73 -0.66 -13.06 -10.42
CA CYS A 73 -1.79 -13.02 -11.35
C CYS A 73 -2.07 -14.36 -12.05
N GLU A 74 -1.06 -15.22 -12.20
CA GLU A 74 -1.15 -16.52 -12.87
C GLU A 74 -1.28 -17.70 -11.88
N SER A 75 -1.28 -17.41 -10.57
CA SER A 75 -1.42 -18.44 -9.53
C SER A 75 -2.81 -19.10 -9.55
N ALA A 76 -2.84 -20.39 -9.21
CA ALA A 76 -4.10 -21.14 -9.15
C ALA A 76 -5.02 -20.62 -8.04
N GLU A 77 -4.44 -20.16 -6.94
CA GLU A 77 -5.13 -19.63 -5.76
C GLU A 77 -5.88 -18.32 -6.07
N LEU A 78 -5.43 -17.57 -7.08
CA LEU A 78 -6.06 -16.33 -7.54
C LEU A 78 -6.88 -16.48 -8.83
N ALA A 79 -7.10 -17.70 -9.32
CA ALA A 79 -7.79 -17.95 -10.60
C ALA A 79 -9.23 -17.43 -10.66
N ASP A 80 -9.93 -17.35 -9.53
CA ASP A 80 -11.30 -16.83 -9.45
C ASP A 80 -11.38 -15.29 -9.37
N TYR A 81 -10.24 -14.61 -9.19
CA TYR A 81 -10.13 -13.17 -9.05
C TYR A 81 -9.85 -12.53 -10.41
N ASN A 82 -10.91 -12.28 -11.19
CA ASN A 82 -10.80 -11.78 -12.55
C ASN A 82 -10.78 -10.24 -12.67
N ARG A 83 -11.04 -9.54 -11.56
CA ARG A 83 -11.02 -8.08 -11.48
C ARG A 83 -9.80 -7.64 -10.69
N ILE A 84 -8.77 -7.24 -11.42
CA ILE A 84 -7.43 -6.97 -10.88
C ILE A 84 -7.04 -5.52 -11.15
N ARG A 85 -6.53 -4.85 -10.12
CA ARG A 85 -5.96 -3.49 -10.22
C ARG A 85 -4.58 -3.48 -9.56
N VAL A 86 -3.57 -3.05 -10.29
CA VAL A 86 -2.20 -2.96 -9.79
C VAL A 86 -1.65 -1.57 -10.08
N TYR A 87 -1.05 -0.96 -9.05
CA TYR A 87 -0.37 0.32 -9.12
C TYR A 87 1.01 0.13 -8.52
N LEU A 88 2.06 0.28 -9.33
CA LEU A 88 3.45 0.20 -8.90
C LEU A 88 4.13 1.51 -9.25
N ASP A 89 4.48 2.29 -8.22
CA ASP A 89 5.23 3.52 -8.39
C ASP A 89 6.71 3.18 -8.53
N GLU A 90 7.19 3.12 -9.76
CA GLU A 90 8.53 2.67 -10.14
C GLU A 90 9.37 3.79 -10.78
N ASP A 91 8.84 5.01 -10.84
CA ASP A 91 9.50 6.18 -11.43
C ASP A 91 10.61 6.75 -10.52
N TYR A 92 11.70 5.99 -10.37
CA TYR A 92 12.85 6.38 -9.57
C TYR A 92 13.60 7.62 -10.13
N ASN A 93 13.34 8.01 -11.37
CA ASN A 93 13.88 9.22 -11.97
C ASN A 93 13.17 10.49 -11.44
N SER A 94 11.94 10.36 -10.94
CA SER A 94 11.17 11.47 -10.41
C SER A 94 11.42 11.69 -8.91
N ALA A 95 12.43 12.49 -8.64
CA ALA A 95 12.80 12.95 -7.31
C ALA A 95 11.64 13.46 -6.45
N GLU A 96 10.72 14.19 -7.06
CA GLU A 96 9.67 14.93 -6.37
C GLU A 96 8.44 14.05 -6.09
N HIS A 97 8.21 13.01 -6.90
CA HIS A 97 6.95 12.24 -6.85
C HIS A 97 7.13 10.78 -6.43
N PHE A 98 8.34 10.25 -6.49
CA PHE A 98 8.61 8.84 -6.22
C PHE A 98 8.41 8.44 -4.75
N THR A 99 7.67 7.35 -4.53
CA THR A 99 7.31 6.78 -3.23
C THR A 99 7.64 5.29 -3.08
N ALA A 100 7.91 4.57 -4.18
CA ALA A 100 8.11 3.11 -4.17
C ALA A 100 6.97 2.33 -3.49
N LEU A 101 5.74 2.86 -3.56
CA LEU A 101 4.53 2.21 -3.07
C LEU A 101 3.96 1.30 -4.16
N GLY A 102 3.45 0.15 -3.74
CA GLY A 102 2.70 -0.77 -4.59
C GLY A 102 1.34 -1.07 -3.99
N ASN A 103 0.28 -1.04 -4.79
CA ASN A 103 -1.04 -1.47 -4.37
C ASN A 103 -1.58 -2.48 -5.38
N LEU A 104 -1.89 -3.69 -4.92
CA LEU A 104 -2.50 -4.74 -5.72
C LEU A 104 -3.85 -5.09 -5.13
N TYR A 105 -4.87 -5.14 -5.98
CA TYR A 105 -6.23 -5.47 -5.60
C TYR A 105 -6.74 -6.62 -6.45
N PHE A 106 -7.38 -7.59 -5.80
CA PHE A 106 -7.96 -8.77 -6.43
C PHE A 106 -9.39 -8.92 -5.93
N ALA A 107 -10.35 -9.00 -6.84
CA ALA A 107 -11.75 -9.21 -6.50
C ALA A 107 -12.30 -10.44 -7.22
N ILE A 108 -12.98 -11.33 -6.48
CA ILE A 108 -13.61 -12.52 -7.06
C ILE A 108 -14.69 -12.12 -8.06
N ARG A 109 -14.89 -12.95 -9.08
CA ARG A 109 -15.86 -12.68 -10.16
C ARG A 109 -17.32 -12.54 -9.72
N THR A 110 -17.68 -13.05 -8.54
CA THR A 110 -19.07 -13.10 -8.06
C THR A 110 -19.52 -11.88 -7.26
N ILE A 111 -18.66 -10.89 -7.01
CA ILE A 111 -19.11 -9.60 -6.45
C ILE A 111 -20.01 -8.89 -7.48
N ASP A 112 -21.25 -8.59 -7.11
CA ASP A 112 -22.28 -8.07 -8.03
C ASP A 112 -21.92 -6.68 -8.60
N SER A 113 -21.52 -5.75 -7.73
CA SER A 113 -21.15 -4.39 -8.12
C SER A 113 -19.79 -4.04 -7.54
N LEU A 114 -18.82 -3.79 -8.42
CA LEU A 114 -17.48 -3.36 -8.08
C LEU A 114 -17.12 -2.12 -8.89
N GLN A 115 -16.92 -0.99 -8.21
CA GLN A 115 -16.56 0.27 -8.84
C GLN A 115 -15.38 0.91 -8.14
N MET A 116 -14.60 1.69 -8.89
CA MET A 116 -13.57 2.57 -8.36
C MET A 116 -13.92 4.02 -8.66
N TRP A 117 -13.54 4.91 -7.76
CA TRP A 117 -13.68 6.34 -7.97
C TRP A 117 -12.56 6.86 -8.86
N ASN A 118 -12.93 7.67 -9.83
CA ASN A 118 -12.00 8.47 -10.59
C ASN A 118 -11.78 9.81 -9.86
N PHE A 119 -10.58 10.01 -9.32
CA PHE A 119 -10.20 11.21 -8.57
C PHE A 119 -10.03 12.48 -9.44
N LEU A 120 -10.03 12.34 -10.78
CA LEU A 120 -9.94 13.47 -11.70
C LEU A 120 -11.31 13.91 -12.22
N THR A 121 -12.18 12.96 -12.56
CA THR A 121 -13.53 13.24 -13.09
C THR A 121 -14.59 13.28 -12.00
N HIS A 122 -14.30 12.72 -10.82
CA HIS A 122 -15.23 12.59 -9.70
C HIS A 122 -16.44 11.72 -10.04
N GLU A 123 -16.19 10.62 -10.74
CA GLU A 123 -17.21 9.67 -11.18
C GLU A 123 -16.84 8.23 -10.79
N TRP A 124 -17.86 7.37 -10.68
CA TRP A 124 -17.69 5.94 -10.44
C TRP A 124 -17.49 5.19 -11.74
N GLU A 125 -16.40 4.42 -11.82
CA GLU A 125 -16.07 3.56 -12.95
C GLU A 125 -16.18 2.09 -12.57
N THR A 126 -16.87 1.30 -13.38
CA THR A 126 -16.96 -0.15 -13.16
C THR A 126 -15.59 -0.81 -13.30
N VAL A 127 -15.24 -1.66 -12.34
CA VAL A 127 -13.99 -2.40 -12.36
C VAL A 127 -14.20 -3.68 -13.15
N GLU A 128 -13.70 -3.70 -14.37
CA GLU A 128 -13.66 -4.92 -15.18
C GLU A 128 -12.22 -5.35 -15.47
N GLY A 129 -12.06 -6.66 -15.67
CA GLY A 129 -10.81 -7.29 -16.10
C GLY A 129 -9.57 -6.93 -15.28
N LYS A 130 -8.40 -7.00 -15.94
CA LYS A 130 -7.08 -6.76 -15.35
C LYS A 130 -6.51 -5.45 -15.87
N ASN A 131 -6.08 -4.58 -14.97
CA ASN A 131 -5.36 -3.36 -15.30
C ASN A 131 -4.13 -3.20 -14.40
N ILE A 132 -2.96 -3.01 -15.02
CA ILE A 132 -1.67 -2.88 -14.36
C ILE A 132 -1.04 -1.55 -14.79
N HIS A 133 -0.71 -0.73 -13.81
CA HIS A 133 0.05 0.51 -13.99
C HIS A 133 1.42 0.37 -13.31
N THR A 134 2.48 0.51 -14.10
CA THR A 134 3.90 0.43 -13.69
C THR A 134 4.65 1.66 -14.19
N GLY A 135 5.82 1.94 -13.63
CA GLY A 135 6.58 3.16 -13.94
C GLY A 135 6.00 4.42 -13.29
N ASN A 136 5.78 5.46 -14.10
CA ASN A 136 5.16 6.70 -13.64
C ASN A 136 3.64 6.54 -13.60
N ILE A 137 3.08 6.63 -12.40
CA ILE A 137 1.64 6.50 -12.18
C ILE A 137 0.97 7.84 -11.82
N GLU A 138 1.62 8.99 -11.95
CA GLU A 138 1.06 10.29 -11.52
C GLU A 138 -0.32 10.58 -12.13
N SER A 139 -0.46 10.36 -13.44
CA SER A 139 -1.68 10.64 -14.21
C SER A 139 -2.80 9.60 -14.06
N VAL A 140 -2.57 8.51 -13.32
CA VAL A 140 -3.57 7.45 -13.14
C VAL A 140 -4.70 7.94 -12.23
N ALA A 141 -5.89 8.09 -12.79
CA ALA A 141 -7.01 8.76 -12.17
C ALA A 141 -7.74 7.93 -11.10
N SER A 142 -7.63 6.60 -11.15
CA SER A 142 -8.26 5.68 -10.19
C SER A 142 -7.54 5.59 -8.83
N LYS A 143 -6.55 6.45 -8.61
CA LYS A 143 -5.83 6.59 -7.34
C LYS A 143 -5.50 8.05 -7.07
N GLU A 144 -5.29 8.38 -5.81
CA GLU A 144 -4.57 9.56 -5.38
C GLU A 144 -3.24 9.13 -4.75
N LYS A 145 -2.14 9.77 -5.11
CA LYS A 145 -0.81 9.52 -4.51
C LYS A 145 -0.18 10.85 -4.13
N ALA A 146 0.49 10.90 -2.99
CA ALA A 146 1.33 12.02 -2.64
C ALA A 146 2.56 11.59 -1.85
N LYS A 147 3.69 12.21 -2.18
CA LYS A 147 4.92 12.16 -1.38
C LYS A 147 4.85 13.18 -0.25
N PHE A 148 5.41 12.85 0.92
CA PHE A 148 5.46 13.80 2.02
C PHE A 148 6.46 14.94 1.74
N PRO A 149 6.10 16.20 2.08
CA PRO A 149 7.00 17.35 1.90
C PRO A 149 8.33 17.17 2.63
N GLN A 150 9.43 17.61 2.01
CA GLN A 150 10.78 17.51 2.59
C GLN A 150 10.88 18.16 3.97
N GLN A 151 10.16 19.26 4.22
CA GLN A 151 10.13 19.95 5.51
C GLN A 151 9.55 19.10 6.66
N PHE A 152 8.87 17.98 6.38
CA PHE A 152 8.43 17.05 7.43
C PHE A 152 9.60 16.20 7.94
N PHE A 153 10.69 16.16 7.18
CA PHE A 153 11.89 15.42 7.53
C PHE A 153 13.16 16.11 7.00
N PRO A 154 13.52 17.28 7.58
CA PRO A 154 14.56 18.16 7.05
C PRO A 154 15.97 17.56 7.07
N GLU A 155 16.23 16.60 7.97
CA GLU A 155 17.51 15.90 8.09
C GLU A 155 17.80 14.97 6.90
N CYS A 156 16.78 14.63 6.11
CA CYS A 156 16.93 13.73 4.97
C CYS A 156 16.78 14.46 3.65
N LYS A 157 17.86 14.41 2.89
CA LYS A 157 17.93 15.03 1.57
C LYS A 157 16.97 14.38 0.57
N TRP A 158 16.68 13.08 0.74
CA TRP A 158 15.89 12.28 -0.20
C TRP A 158 15.08 11.22 0.53
N SER A 159 13.74 11.35 0.51
CA SER A 159 12.84 10.33 1.05
C SER A 159 11.97 9.73 -0.07
N ARG A 160 11.38 8.57 0.18
CA ARG A 160 10.34 7.94 -0.66
C ARG A 160 9.05 7.76 0.15
N LYS A 161 8.86 8.59 1.19
CA LYS A 161 7.74 8.43 2.13
C LYS A 161 6.52 9.17 1.60
N GLY A 162 5.35 8.57 1.76
CA GLY A 162 4.12 9.09 1.18
C GLY A 162 2.93 8.19 1.46
N PHE A 163 1.86 8.43 0.72
CA PHE A 163 0.69 7.57 0.71
C PHE A 163 0.15 7.37 -0.71
N LEU A 164 -0.62 6.29 -0.89
CA LEU A 164 -1.42 6.01 -2.06
C LEU A 164 -2.82 5.60 -1.59
N ARG A 165 -3.83 6.38 -1.99
CA ARG A 165 -5.25 6.18 -1.69
C ARG A 165 -5.98 5.69 -2.93
N THR A 166 -6.85 4.71 -2.76
CA THR A 166 -7.87 4.33 -3.74
C THR A 166 -9.23 4.35 -3.07
N ARG A 167 -10.29 4.55 -3.85
CA ARG A 167 -11.66 4.58 -3.37
C ARG A 167 -12.50 3.57 -4.13
N TRP A 168 -13.25 2.78 -3.38
CA TRP A 168 -14.01 1.65 -3.88
C TRP A 168 -15.48 1.78 -3.49
N SER A 169 -16.35 1.25 -4.35
CA SER A 169 -17.74 0.92 -4.03
C SER A 169 -17.93 -0.56 -4.29
N LEU A 170 -18.24 -1.31 -3.24
CA LEU A 170 -18.51 -2.76 -3.29
C LEU A 170 -19.95 -2.98 -2.85
N ASN A 171 -20.82 -3.41 -3.78
CA ASN A 171 -22.25 -3.58 -3.53
C ASN A 171 -22.89 -2.35 -2.83
N GLY A 172 -22.48 -1.14 -3.24
CA GLY A 172 -22.94 0.14 -2.68
C GLY A 172 -22.24 0.58 -1.39
N SER A 173 -21.38 -0.25 -0.80
CA SER A 173 -20.56 0.14 0.35
C SER A 173 -19.30 0.88 -0.12
N VAL A 174 -19.21 2.16 0.22
CA VAL A 174 -18.10 3.04 -0.19
C VAL A 174 -17.02 3.11 0.88
N PHE A 175 -15.77 2.93 0.49
CA PHE A 175 -14.62 3.06 1.39
C PHE A 175 -13.32 3.44 0.66
N ASP A 176 -12.38 4.04 1.39
CA ASP A 176 -11.01 4.24 0.92
C ASP A 176 -10.05 3.19 1.50
N LEU A 177 -9.07 2.79 0.69
CA LEU A 177 -7.92 2.00 1.11
C LEU A 177 -6.66 2.85 0.91
N VAL A 178 -5.91 3.02 1.99
CA VAL A 178 -4.76 3.92 2.04
C VAL A 178 -3.51 3.13 2.41
N ASN A 179 -2.59 3.01 1.45
CA ASN A 179 -1.23 2.54 1.67
C ASN A 179 -0.39 3.71 2.18
N ILE A 180 0.18 3.61 3.38
CA ILE A 180 1.00 4.67 3.97
C ILE A 180 2.40 4.16 4.28
N HIS A 181 3.40 5.01 4.05
CA HIS A 181 4.79 4.71 4.39
C HIS A 181 5.40 5.91 5.08
N LEU A 182 5.51 5.83 6.41
CA LEU A 182 6.01 6.92 7.24
C LEU A 182 7.54 6.87 7.40
N PHE A 183 8.10 7.94 7.97
CA PHE A 183 9.54 8.07 8.21
C PHE A 183 10.07 7.03 9.20
N HIS A 184 11.23 6.46 8.90
CA HIS A 184 11.91 5.49 9.76
C HIS A 184 13.17 6.09 10.39
N ASP A 185 13.50 5.60 11.58
CA ASP A 185 14.82 5.76 12.19
C ASP A 185 15.86 4.93 11.43
N ALA A 186 17.14 5.25 11.60
CA ALA A 186 18.24 4.49 10.99
C ALA A 186 18.27 3.02 11.46
N SER A 187 17.91 2.75 12.72
CA SER A 187 17.77 1.41 13.28
C SER A 187 16.84 1.42 14.50
N ASN A 188 16.51 0.25 15.05
CA ASN A 188 15.79 0.16 16.33
C ASN A 188 16.66 0.63 17.50
N LEU A 189 17.99 0.44 17.42
CA LEU A 189 18.91 0.89 18.46
C LEU A 189 18.97 2.42 18.50
N ALA A 190 19.12 3.06 17.33
CA ALA A 190 19.10 4.52 17.22
C ALA A 190 17.77 5.12 17.70
N ALA A 191 16.65 4.43 17.45
CA ALA A 191 15.34 4.86 17.95
C ALA A 191 15.23 4.83 19.49
N CYS A 192 16.12 4.11 20.18
CA CYS A 192 16.18 4.02 21.64
C CYS A 192 17.22 4.98 22.26
N GLU A 193 18.08 5.64 21.47
CA GLU A 193 19.11 6.55 21.98
C GLU A 193 18.52 7.86 22.51
N GLU A 194 17.49 8.38 21.85
CA GLU A 194 16.69 9.51 22.31
C GLU A 194 15.20 9.10 22.37
N TYR A 195 14.53 9.43 23.48
CA TYR A 195 13.18 8.97 23.74
C TYR A 195 12.19 10.13 24.04
N PRO A 196 11.01 10.21 23.37
CA PRO A 196 10.65 9.45 22.16
C PRO A 196 11.59 9.76 21.00
N SER A 197 11.78 8.79 20.11
CA SER A 197 12.64 8.94 18.93
C SER A 197 12.36 10.27 18.21
N VAL A 198 13.42 10.93 17.74
CA VAL A 198 13.31 12.21 17.01
C VAL A 198 12.34 12.13 15.83
N TYR A 199 12.23 10.95 15.23
CA TYR A 199 11.33 10.65 14.12
C TYR A 199 9.86 10.53 14.53
N CYS A 200 9.55 10.36 15.81
CA CYS A 200 8.17 10.28 16.30
C CYS A 200 7.37 11.53 15.91
N LYS A 201 7.97 12.72 16.01
CA LYS A 201 7.33 13.98 15.60
C LYS A 201 7.07 14.03 14.10
N SER A 202 8.03 13.58 13.28
CA SER A 202 7.88 13.50 11.82
C SER A 202 6.81 12.51 11.40
N ARG A 203 6.76 11.31 12.01
CA ARG A 203 5.72 10.31 11.76
C ARG A 203 4.33 10.84 12.13
N ARG A 204 4.18 11.45 13.31
CA ARG A 204 2.93 12.07 13.75
C ARG A 204 2.48 13.15 12.77
N ARG A 205 3.39 14.06 12.39
CA ARG A 205 3.09 15.15 11.44
C ARG A 205 2.61 14.61 10.09
N ALA A 206 3.30 13.62 9.53
CA ALA A 206 2.92 13.00 8.27
C ALA A 206 1.56 12.30 8.35
N LEU A 207 1.31 11.53 9.42
CA LEU A 207 0.03 10.85 9.61
C LEU A 207 -1.12 11.86 9.76
N VAL A 208 -0.97 12.87 10.62
CA VAL A 208 -1.98 13.92 10.79
C VAL A 208 -2.25 14.64 9.48
N HIS A 209 -1.21 15.01 8.74
CA HIS A 209 -1.33 15.64 7.43
C HIS A 209 -2.13 14.79 6.44
N THR A 210 -1.88 13.48 6.38
CA THR A 210 -2.64 12.56 5.53
C THR A 210 -4.12 12.50 5.93
N LEU A 211 -4.42 12.35 7.22
CA LEU A 211 -5.81 12.25 7.69
C LEU A 211 -6.57 13.56 7.52
N GLU A 212 -5.94 14.70 7.81
CA GLU A 212 -6.52 16.03 7.60
C GLU A 212 -6.83 16.26 6.11
N ARG A 213 -5.92 15.87 5.21
CA ARG A 213 -6.15 15.95 3.76
C ARG A 213 -7.41 15.21 3.34
N PHE A 214 -7.68 14.02 3.87
CA PHE A 214 -8.90 13.28 3.54
C PHE A 214 -10.17 13.92 4.11
N HIS A 215 -10.11 14.45 5.34
CA HIS A 215 -11.25 15.12 5.95
C HIS A 215 -11.56 16.50 5.34
N GLN A 216 -10.55 17.16 4.77
CA GLN A 216 -10.66 18.47 4.14
C GLN A 216 -10.88 18.39 2.62
N ASP A 217 -10.90 17.19 2.04
CA ASP A 217 -11.15 16.97 0.62
C ASP A 217 -12.63 17.26 0.29
N SER A 218 -12.94 18.53 0.02
CA SER A 218 -14.31 18.97 -0.30
C SER A 218 -14.79 18.48 -1.66
N VAL A 219 -13.87 18.09 -2.55
CA VAL A 219 -14.19 17.70 -3.93
C VAL A 219 -14.60 16.24 -3.96
N ASN A 220 -13.78 15.34 -3.40
CA ASN A 220 -14.12 13.93 -3.34
C ASN A 220 -14.98 13.58 -2.13
N GLN A 221 -15.02 14.44 -1.10
CA GLN A 221 -15.70 14.20 0.17
C GLN A 221 -15.09 13.05 0.98
N ALA A 222 -15.20 13.13 2.31
CA ALA A 222 -14.74 12.08 3.20
C ALA A 222 -15.67 10.86 3.17
N VAL A 223 -15.09 9.67 3.16
CA VAL A 223 -15.79 8.38 3.28
C VAL A 223 -15.06 7.52 4.34
N PRO A 224 -15.66 6.43 4.85
CA PRO A 224 -14.95 5.52 5.74
C PRO A 224 -13.67 4.98 5.08
N TYR A 225 -12.58 4.85 5.84
CA TYR A 225 -11.30 4.43 5.25
C TYR A 225 -10.50 3.49 6.15
N PHE A 226 -9.72 2.62 5.50
CA PHE A 226 -8.73 1.79 6.14
C PHE A 226 -7.34 2.33 5.80
N VAL A 227 -6.58 2.74 6.82
CA VAL A 227 -5.17 3.11 6.68
C VAL A 227 -4.31 1.99 7.20
N PHE A 228 -3.53 1.38 6.31
CA PHE A 228 -2.61 0.31 6.66
C PHE A 228 -1.39 0.36 5.74
N GLY A 229 -0.24 0.07 6.31
CA GLY A 229 1.04 0.37 5.70
C GLY A 229 2.19 0.23 6.66
N ASP A 230 3.36 0.70 6.25
CA ASP A 230 4.52 0.81 7.12
C ASP A 230 4.47 2.15 7.89
N PHE A 231 3.85 2.11 9.07
CA PHE A 231 3.81 3.23 10.00
C PHE A 231 5.18 3.55 10.62
N ASN A 232 6.14 2.63 10.56
CA ASN A 232 7.45 2.78 11.20
C ASN A 232 7.41 3.18 12.69
N PHE A 233 6.32 2.86 13.39
CA PHE A 233 6.24 3.04 14.84
C PHE A 233 7.20 2.07 15.53
N ARG A 234 7.91 2.58 16.52
CA ARG A 234 8.89 1.82 17.31
C ARG A 234 8.36 1.67 18.74
N CYS A 235 8.70 0.56 19.38
CA CYS A 235 8.30 0.30 20.75
C CYS A 235 8.97 1.30 21.71
N ASP A 236 8.22 1.71 22.73
CA ASP A 236 8.74 2.48 23.86
C ASP A 236 9.46 1.54 24.84
N THR A 237 10.70 1.18 24.52
CA THR A 237 11.46 0.24 25.34
C THR A 237 11.77 0.80 26.73
N GLU A 238 11.98 2.12 26.86
CA GLU A 238 12.29 2.75 28.15
C GLU A 238 11.07 2.79 29.08
N GLY A 239 9.90 3.16 28.57
CA GLY A 239 8.64 3.13 29.31
C GLY A 239 8.15 1.73 29.67
N VAL A 240 8.54 0.70 28.90
CA VAL A 240 8.25 -0.71 29.23
C VAL A 240 9.19 -1.25 30.31
N VAL A 241 10.46 -0.81 30.36
CA VAL A 241 11.47 -1.32 31.30
C VAL A 241 11.49 -0.55 32.62
N LYS A 242 11.07 0.71 32.65
CA LYS A 242 11.10 1.57 33.85
C LYS A 242 9.79 1.58 34.68
N VAL A 243 9.01 0.49 34.65
CA VAL A 243 7.84 0.30 35.54
C VAL A 243 8.30 0.01 36.96
#